data_AF-A0A8X6S897-F1
#
_entry.id   AF-A0A8X6S897-F1
#
_cell.length_a   1.000
_cell.length_b   1.000
_cell.length_c   1.000
_cell.angle_alpha   90.00
_cell.angle_beta   90.00
_cell.angle_gamma   90.00
#
_symmetry.space_group_name_H-M   'P 1'
#
loop_
_entity.id
_entity.type
_entity.pdbx_description
1 polymer ?
#
loop_
_entity_poly.entity_id
_entity_poly.type
_entity_poly.pdbx_seq_one_letter_code
_entity_poly.pdbx_strand_id
1 'polypeptide(L)'
;MLKEVDSIQHYYGLAIRKHLSSVEDMKRAIWAIYFHKLSTEDNSQHALCPLGEDSWCGYNRSIVTGEFYIHKHSLPESILLKVKKVFRDLTEKDLLKKCLHGRTQNPNESFNKCIWERIPKTVFVGIETLKFGLMDAVIYFNDGYVSRIKVFEALGIKPGYNTERALLIIDNKRIFEAERIVNKVSLEARNKRRSLKRKMDKQNLDEENEYQAGKY
;
A
#
# COMPACT_ATOMS: atom_id res chain seq x y z
N MET A 1 -20.18 -7.08 -1.79
CA MET A 1 -19.68 -6.16 -0.74
C MET A 1 -18.16 -6.20 -0.62
N LEU A 2 -17.53 -7.35 -0.31
CA LEU A 2 -16.05 -7.46 -0.22
C LEU A 2 -15.31 -6.97 -1.48
N LYS A 3 -15.77 -7.36 -2.68
CA LYS A 3 -15.17 -6.91 -3.95
C LYS A 3 -15.16 -5.39 -4.15
N GLU A 4 -16.17 -4.68 -3.65
CA GLU A 4 -16.27 -3.21 -3.77
C GLU A 4 -15.32 -2.53 -2.80
N VAL A 5 -15.18 -3.07 -1.58
CA VAL A 5 -14.20 -2.60 -0.61
C VAL A 5 -12.78 -2.79 -1.15
N ASP A 6 -12.47 -3.97 -1.69
CA ASP A 6 -11.17 -4.25 -2.31
C ASP A 6 -10.87 -3.30 -3.48
N SER A 7 -11.89 -3.01 -4.30
CA SER A 7 -11.78 -2.06 -5.40
C SER A 7 -11.46 -0.65 -4.90
N ILE A 8 -12.21 -0.15 -3.91
CA ILE A 8 -11.98 1.17 -3.31
C ILE A 8 -10.57 1.26 -2.70
N GLN A 9 -10.13 0.24 -1.96
CA GLN A 9 -8.79 0.19 -1.38
C GLN A 9 -7.70 0.20 -2.47
N HIS A 10 -7.90 -0.55 -3.56
CA HIS A 10 -6.98 -0.57 -4.68
C HIS A 10 -6.81 0.81 -5.31
N TYR A 11 -7.93 1.47 -5.64
CA TYR A 11 -7.92 2.80 -6.25
C TYR A 11 -7.42 3.88 -5.30
N TYR A 12 -7.72 3.80 -4.00
CA TYR A 12 -7.17 4.70 -2.99
C TYR A 12 -5.63 4.64 -2.99
N GLY A 13 -5.06 3.44 -2.97
CA GLY A 13 -3.62 3.26 -3.06
C GLY A 13 -3.03 3.79 -4.38
N LEU A 14 -3.75 3.65 -5.50
CA LEU A 14 -3.33 4.20 -6.79
C LEU A 14 -3.35 5.73 -6.80
N ALA A 15 -4.40 6.36 -6.25
CA ALA A 15 -4.50 7.81 -6.14
C ALA A 15 -3.31 8.38 -5.37
N ILE A 16 -2.91 7.75 -4.26
CA ILE A 16 -1.68 8.13 -3.53
C ILE A 16 -0.45 8.02 -4.43
N ARG A 17 -0.21 6.84 -5.03
CA ARG A 17 1.02 6.58 -5.78
C ARG A 17 1.16 7.41 -7.06
N LYS A 18 0.06 7.86 -7.66
CA LYS A 18 0.07 8.69 -8.88
C LYS A 18 0.25 10.19 -8.60
N HIS A 19 0.04 10.63 -7.36
CA HIS A 19 0.02 12.06 -7.00
C HIS A 19 0.99 12.39 -5.86
N LEU A 20 2.21 11.84 -5.89
CA LEU A 20 3.22 12.02 -4.85
C LEU A 20 3.79 13.45 -4.75
N SER A 21 3.59 14.27 -5.78
CA SER A 21 4.06 15.66 -5.83
C SER A 21 3.06 16.68 -5.27
N SER A 22 1.80 16.29 -5.02
CA SER A 22 0.73 17.23 -4.70
C SER A 22 -0.35 16.61 -3.81
N VAL A 23 -0.45 17.13 -2.59
CA VAL A 23 -1.50 16.71 -1.62
C VAL A 23 -2.90 17.03 -2.15
N GLU A 24 -3.06 18.16 -2.84
CA GLU A 24 -4.38 18.56 -3.35
C GLU A 24 -4.82 17.67 -4.52
N ASP A 25 -3.90 17.29 -5.41
CA ASP A 25 -4.20 16.35 -6.50
C ASP A 25 -4.51 14.95 -5.97
N MET A 26 -3.75 14.50 -4.96
CA MET A 26 -4.01 13.26 -4.26
C MET A 26 -5.40 13.24 -3.62
N LYS A 27 -5.76 14.32 -2.91
CA LYS A 27 -7.08 14.49 -2.30
C LYS A 27 -8.19 14.47 -3.36
N ARG A 28 -8.03 15.23 -4.45
CA ARG A 28 -8.97 15.28 -5.56
C ARG A 28 -9.19 13.89 -6.18
N ALA A 29 -8.10 13.16 -6.44
CA ALA A 29 -8.16 11.81 -7.00
C ALA A 29 -8.84 10.81 -6.05
N ILE A 30 -8.64 10.94 -4.73
CA ILE A 30 -9.35 10.11 -3.74
C ILE A 30 -10.85 10.42 -3.72
N TRP A 31 -11.24 11.71 -3.74
CA TRP A 31 -12.66 12.09 -3.81
C TRP A 31 -13.31 11.70 -5.13
N ALA A 32 -12.57 11.68 -6.23
CA ALA A 32 -13.06 11.16 -7.51
C ALA A 32 -13.56 9.71 -7.39
N ILE A 33 -12.92 8.86 -6.56
CA ILE A 33 -13.38 7.48 -6.31
C ILE A 33 -14.76 7.49 -5.63
N TYR A 34 -14.94 8.34 -4.61
CA TYR A 34 -16.21 8.45 -3.88
C TYR A 34 -17.35 8.86 -4.81
N PHE A 35 -17.15 9.93 -5.58
CA PHE A 35 -18.20 10.46 -6.47
C PHE A 35 -18.44 9.54 -7.66
N HIS A 36 -17.40 8.92 -8.22
CA HIS A 36 -17.56 7.92 -9.26
C HIS A 36 -18.43 6.73 -8.82
N LYS A 37 -18.31 6.31 -7.55
CA LYS A 37 -19.17 5.26 -6.97
C LYS A 37 -20.59 5.74 -6.65
N LEU A 38 -20.79 7.05 -6.50
CA LEU A 38 -22.11 7.66 -6.29
C LEU A 38 -22.86 7.92 -7.60
N SER A 39 -22.12 8.08 -8.71
CA SER A 39 -22.69 8.40 -10.03
C SER A 39 -23.68 7.35 -10.50
N THR A 40 -24.83 7.81 -11.01
CA THR A 40 -25.85 7.01 -11.71
C THR A 40 -26.21 7.68 -13.03
N GLU A 41 -27.04 7.02 -13.85
CA GLU A 41 -27.53 7.64 -15.09
C GLU A 41 -28.27 8.96 -14.83
N ASP A 42 -29.11 9.00 -13.80
CA ASP A 42 -29.90 10.19 -13.43
C ASP A 42 -29.07 11.26 -12.71
N ASN A 43 -27.92 10.89 -12.14
CA ASN A 43 -27.07 11.78 -11.35
C ASN A 43 -25.59 11.50 -11.58
N SER A 44 -25.06 12.01 -12.68
CA SER A 44 -23.66 11.87 -13.09
C SER A 44 -22.73 12.76 -12.24
N GLN A 45 -21.75 12.16 -11.56
CA GLN A 45 -20.79 12.86 -10.68
C GLN A 45 -19.32 12.59 -11.04
N HIS A 46 -18.97 12.68 -12.33
CA HIS A 46 -17.61 12.42 -12.82
C HIS A 46 -16.69 13.65 -12.91
N ALA A 47 -17.11 14.80 -12.36
CA ALA A 47 -16.38 16.07 -12.47
C ALA A 47 -14.95 16.05 -11.89
N LEU A 48 -14.67 15.18 -10.91
CA LEU A 48 -13.33 15.02 -10.33
C LEU A 48 -12.50 13.92 -11.01
N CYS A 49 -13.11 13.13 -11.89
CA CYS A 49 -12.41 12.11 -12.65
C CYS A 49 -11.51 12.78 -13.71
N PRO A 50 -10.40 12.14 -14.10
CA PRO A 50 -9.58 12.66 -15.19
C PRO A 50 -10.37 12.72 -16.50
N LEU A 51 -10.04 13.71 -17.34
CA LEU A 51 -10.57 13.86 -18.70
C LEU A 51 -9.58 13.26 -19.71
N GLY A 52 -10.06 13.02 -20.93
CA GLY A 52 -9.26 12.54 -22.05
C GLY A 52 -9.48 11.06 -22.38
N GLU A 53 -8.98 10.66 -23.55
CA GLU A 53 -9.12 9.30 -24.08
C GLU A 53 -8.45 8.25 -23.19
N ASP A 54 -7.35 8.61 -22.53
CA ASP A 54 -6.64 7.76 -21.56
C ASP A 54 -7.26 7.75 -20.16
N SER A 55 -8.43 8.37 -19.98
CA SER A 55 -9.10 8.39 -18.68
C SER A 55 -9.52 6.97 -18.27
N TRP A 56 -9.27 6.65 -17.00
CA TRP A 56 -9.83 5.43 -16.40
C TRP A 56 -11.34 5.54 -16.20
N CYS A 57 -11.91 6.75 -16.19
CA CYS A 57 -13.33 6.98 -16.06
C CYS A 57 -14.00 6.83 -17.43
N GLY A 58 -14.75 5.75 -17.59
CA GLY A 58 -15.44 5.45 -18.85
C GLY A 58 -16.38 6.55 -19.32
N TYR A 59 -17.06 7.26 -18.40
CA TYR A 59 -17.94 8.38 -18.74
C TYR A 59 -17.16 9.56 -19.33
N ASN A 60 -16.08 10.00 -18.67
CA ASN A 60 -15.28 11.12 -19.18
C ASN A 60 -14.56 10.78 -20.49
N ARG A 61 -14.19 9.49 -20.67
CA ARG A 61 -13.66 9.00 -21.93
C ARG A 61 -14.72 9.05 -23.03
N SER A 62 -15.93 8.60 -22.74
CA SER A 62 -17.03 8.56 -23.71
C SER A 62 -17.47 9.94 -24.19
N ILE A 63 -17.35 10.97 -23.35
CA ILE A 63 -17.57 12.37 -23.77
C ILE A 63 -16.59 12.79 -24.88
N VAL A 64 -15.35 12.32 -24.83
CA VAL A 64 -14.31 12.69 -25.80
C VAL A 64 -14.38 11.80 -27.04
N THR A 65 -14.56 10.49 -26.87
CA THR A 65 -14.59 9.51 -27.97
C THR A 65 -15.93 9.44 -28.69
N GLY A 66 -17.00 9.97 -28.08
CA GLY A 66 -18.37 9.85 -28.59
C GLY A 66 -19.00 8.46 -28.36
N GLU A 67 -18.34 7.59 -27.60
CA GLU A 67 -18.85 6.26 -27.28
C GLU A 67 -20.07 6.32 -26.35
N PHE A 68 -20.90 5.28 -26.40
CA PHE A 68 -21.99 5.11 -25.45
C PHE A 68 -21.47 4.56 -24.12
N TYR A 69 -21.85 5.18 -23.00
CA TYR A 69 -21.47 4.74 -21.66
C TYR A 69 -22.68 4.40 -20.80
N ILE A 70 -22.56 3.31 -20.03
CA ILE A 70 -23.52 2.91 -19.01
C ILE A 70 -22.80 2.90 -17.67
N HIS A 71 -23.40 3.51 -16.65
CA HIS A 71 -22.96 3.49 -15.27
C HIS A 71 -22.98 2.07 -14.73
N LYS A 72 -21.79 1.57 -14.38
CA LYS A 72 -21.59 0.26 -13.77
C LYS A 72 -21.02 0.43 -12.37
N HIS A 73 -21.37 -0.48 -11.46
CA HIS A 73 -20.79 -0.56 -10.12
C HIS A 73 -21.06 0.65 -9.20
N SER A 74 -22.18 1.35 -9.40
CA SER A 74 -22.67 2.38 -8.48
C SER A 74 -23.09 1.76 -7.14
N LEU A 75 -22.86 2.47 -6.05
CA LEU A 75 -23.27 2.08 -4.71
C LEU A 75 -24.48 2.91 -4.26
N PRO A 76 -25.43 2.34 -3.50
CA PRO A 76 -26.55 3.11 -2.96
C PRO A 76 -26.06 4.30 -2.14
N GLU A 77 -26.70 5.46 -2.32
CA GLU A 77 -26.34 6.70 -1.63
C GLU A 77 -26.30 6.52 -0.10
N SER A 78 -27.25 5.78 0.47
CA SER A 78 -27.29 5.49 1.92
C SER A 78 -26.04 4.78 2.44
N ILE A 79 -25.36 3.98 1.60
CA ILE A 79 -24.09 3.32 1.93
C ILE A 79 -22.95 4.33 1.83
N LEU A 80 -22.88 5.10 0.75
CA LEU A 80 -21.81 6.08 0.56
C LEU A 80 -21.86 7.20 1.60
N LEU A 81 -23.05 7.65 2.02
CA LEU A 81 -23.20 8.61 3.12
C LEU A 81 -22.56 8.11 4.42
N LYS A 82 -22.71 6.81 4.74
CA LYS A 82 -22.04 6.20 5.91
C LYS A 82 -20.52 6.16 5.77
N VAL A 83 -20.03 5.87 4.56
CA VAL A 83 -18.58 5.75 4.28
C VAL A 83 -17.92 7.11 4.01
N LYS A 84 -18.69 8.18 3.76
CA LYS A 84 -18.19 9.54 3.49
C LYS A 84 -17.27 10.06 4.59
N LYS A 85 -17.59 9.74 5.86
CA LYS A 85 -16.71 10.08 6.99
C LYS A 85 -15.32 9.45 6.83
N VAL A 86 -15.25 8.19 6.39
CA VAL A 86 -13.97 7.49 6.16
C VAL A 86 -13.18 8.17 5.06
N PHE A 87 -13.81 8.56 3.94
CA PHE A 87 -13.14 9.32 2.88
C PHE A 87 -12.64 10.68 3.36
N ARG A 88 -13.41 11.38 4.20
CA ARG A 88 -12.97 12.65 4.80
C ARG A 88 -11.74 12.44 5.68
N ASP A 89 -11.80 11.50 6.61
CA ASP A 89 -10.70 11.20 7.54
C ASP A 89 -9.43 10.73 6.77
N LEU A 90 -9.61 9.94 5.70
CA LEU A 90 -8.53 9.48 4.82
C LEU A 90 -8.01 10.56 3.85
N THR A 91 -8.67 11.71 3.74
CA THR A 91 -8.22 12.84 2.90
C THR A 91 -7.78 14.06 3.72
N GLU A 92 -7.55 13.86 5.03
CA GLU A 92 -6.96 14.87 5.90
C GLU A 92 -5.56 15.25 5.42
N LYS A 93 -5.29 16.56 5.33
CA LYS A 93 -4.06 17.06 4.69
C LYS A 93 -2.81 16.55 5.40
N ASP A 94 -2.81 16.50 6.72
CA ASP A 94 -1.66 16.04 7.50
C ASP A 94 -1.42 14.53 7.40
N LEU A 95 -2.47 13.75 7.11
CA LEU A 95 -2.33 12.34 6.75
C LEU A 95 -1.68 12.23 5.36
N LEU A 96 -2.23 12.93 4.36
CA LEU A 96 -1.75 12.85 2.98
C LEU A 96 -0.33 13.39 2.79
N LYS A 97 0.10 14.41 3.55
CA LYS A 97 1.49 14.89 3.57
C LYS A 97 2.48 13.77 3.90
N LYS A 98 2.10 12.87 4.82
CA LYS A 98 2.92 11.69 5.18
C LYS A 98 3.00 10.69 4.03
N CYS A 99 2.07 10.71 3.08
CA CYS A 99 2.06 9.80 1.94
C CYS A 99 2.93 10.28 0.75
N LEU A 100 3.43 11.52 0.75
CA LEU A 100 4.21 12.10 -0.36
C LEU A 100 5.50 11.32 -0.68
N HIS A 101 6.09 10.65 0.32
CA HIS A 101 7.27 9.82 0.10
C HIS A 101 6.96 8.51 -0.66
N GLY A 102 5.68 8.15 -0.85
CA GLY A 102 5.25 7.01 -1.66
C GLY A 102 5.69 5.63 -1.14
N ARG A 103 6.06 5.53 0.14
CA ARG A 103 6.52 4.28 0.78
C ARG A 103 5.42 3.71 1.66
N THR A 104 5.48 2.42 1.91
CA THR A 104 4.57 1.72 2.82
C THR A 104 4.96 1.96 4.27
N GLN A 105 4.05 1.63 5.21
CA GLN A 105 4.35 1.64 6.66
C GLN A 105 5.28 0.50 7.11
N ASN A 106 5.78 -0.32 6.17
CA ASN A 106 6.62 -1.48 6.44
C ASN A 106 7.81 -1.20 7.38
N PRO A 107 8.51 -0.04 7.31
CA PRO A 107 9.57 0.27 8.27
C PRO A 107 9.08 0.41 9.71
N ASN A 108 7.93 1.08 9.93
CA ASN A 108 7.36 1.26 11.26
C ASN A 108 6.82 -0.06 11.83
N GLU A 109 6.17 -0.86 10.99
CA GLU A 109 5.71 -2.20 11.37
C GLU A 109 6.89 -3.13 11.70
N SER A 110 7.96 -3.08 10.90
CA SER A 110 9.19 -3.83 11.13
C SER A 110 9.88 -3.41 12.43
N PHE A 111 9.97 -2.10 12.71
CA PHE A 111 10.53 -1.60 13.97
C PHE A 111 9.69 -2.01 15.18
N ASN A 112 8.37 -1.86 15.08
CA ASN A 112 7.44 -2.28 16.13
C ASN A 112 7.57 -3.78 16.42
N LYS A 113 7.73 -4.61 15.38
CA LYS A 113 8.02 -6.04 15.56
C LYS A 113 9.31 -6.26 16.35
N CYS A 114 10.38 -5.51 16.08
CA CYS A 114 11.63 -5.60 16.84
C CYS A 114 11.44 -5.28 18.32
N ILE A 115 10.58 -4.31 18.65
CA ILE A 115 10.21 -4.00 20.04
C ILE A 115 9.47 -5.19 20.65
N TRP A 116 8.45 -5.72 19.97
CA TRP A 116 7.60 -6.78 20.52
C TRP A 116 8.30 -8.13 20.66
N GLU A 117 9.33 -8.40 19.85
CA GLU A 117 10.20 -9.57 20.03
C GLU A 117 11.00 -9.51 21.34
N ARG A 118 11.32 -8.30 21.83
CA ARG A 118 12.05 -8.08 23.08
C ARG A 118 11.11 -7.89 24.27
N ILE A 119 10.01 -7.18 24.04
CA ILE A 119 9.02 -6.80 25.05
C ILE A 119 7.64 -7.22 24.51
N PRO A 120 7.24 -8.48 24.72
CA PRO A 120 5.96 -8.97 24.25
C PRO A 120 4.80 -8.19 24.85
N LYS A 121 3.81 -7.84 24.02
CA LYS A 121 2.60 -7.12 24.47
C LYS A 121 1.76 -7.91 25.49
N THR A 122 1.95 -9.21 25.56
CA THR A 122 1.21 -10.13 26.41
C THR A 122 1.76 -10.20 27.84
N VAL A 123 2.88 -9.52 28.10
CA VAL A 123 3.57 -9.58 29.39
C VAL A 123 3.68 -8.17 29.96
N PHE A 124 3.27 -8.01 31.22
CA PHE A 124 3.53 -6.78 31.95
C PHE A 124 5.01 -6.71 32.33
N VAL A 125 5.67 -5.60 31.99
CA VAL A 125 7.07 -5.35 32.33
C VAL A 125 7.22 -4.02 33.06
N GLY A 126 8.21 -3.92 33.94
CA GLY A 126 8.55 -2.66 34.59
C GLY A 126 9.08 -1.61 33.61
N ILE A 127 9.02 -0.33 33.99
CA ILE A 127 9.42 0.80 33.14
C ILE A 127 10.88 0.72 32.70
N GLU A 128 11.79 0.23 33.54
CA GLU A 128 13.20 0.10 33.20
C GLU A 128 13.43 -0.99 32.16
N THR A 129 12.77 -2.15 32.29
CA THR A 129 12.80 -3.22 31.27
C THR A 129 12.24 -2.72 29.94
N LEU A 130 11.14 -1.95 29.96
CA LEU A 130 10.57 -1.33 28.78
C LEU A 130 11.57 -0.41 28.08
N LYS A 131 12.27 0.45 28.84
CA LYS A 131 13.32 1.34 28.31
C LYS A 131 14.47 0.54 27.69
N PHE A 132 14.99 -0.48 28.39
CA PHE A 132 16.08 -1.30 27.88
C PHE A 132 15.74 -2.03 26.59
N GLY A 133 14.59 -2.70 26.53
CA GLY A 133 14.19 -3.41 25.33
C GLY A 133 13.88 -2.46 24.16
N LEU A 134 13.38 -1.25 24.43
CA LEU A 134 13.22 -0.22 23.39
C LEU A 134 14.57 0.24 22.85
N MET A 135 15.53 0.59 23.71
CA MET A 135 16.86 1.03 23.29
C MET A 135 17.59 -0.07 22.52
N ASP A 136 17.47 -1.33 22.95
CA ASP A 136 18.04 -2.47 22.24
C ASP A 136 17.36 -2.73 20.88
N ALA A 137 16.05 -2.51 20.78
CA ALA A 137 15.34 -2.56 19.49
C ALA A 137 15.84 -1.49 18.51
N VAL A 138 16.11 -0.27 19.01
CA VAL A 138 16.65 0.84 18.22
C VAL A 138 18.03 0.51 17.66
N ILE A 139 18.94 0.01 18.50
CA ILE A 139 20.29 -0.39 18.06
C ILE A 139 20.19 -1.47 17.00
N TYR A 140 19.40 -2.52 17.25
CA TYR A 140 19.24 -3.62 16.31
C TYR A 140 18.64 -3.19 14.97
N PHE A 141 17.61 -2.34 15.00
CA PHE A 141 16.92 -1.92 13.78
C PHE A 141 17.82 -1.06 12.89
N ASN A 142 18.55 -0.12 13.49
CA ASN A 142 19.39 0.82 12.76
C ASN A 142 20.75 0.21 12.37
N ASP A 143 21.45 -0.42 13.32
CA ASP A 143 22.87 -0.77 13.16
C ASP A 143 23.16 -2.28 13.33
N GLY A 144 22.14 -3.11 13.55
CA GLY A 144 22.29 -4.56 13.72
C GLY A 144 22.74 -5.00 15.12
N TYR A 145 22.84 -6.31 15.32
CA TYR A 145 23.29 -6.94 16.56
C TYR A 145 24.75 -6.64 16.88
N VAL A 146 25.62 -6.51 15.87
CA VAL A 146 27.05 -6.23 16.04
C VAL A 146 27.28 -4.94 16.83
N SER A 147 26.38 -3.97 16.71
CA SER A 147 26.50 -2.67 17.39
C SER A 147 26.33 -2.74 18.91
N ARG A 148 25.87 -3.88 19.44
CA ARG A 148 25.90 -4.14 20.90
C ARG A 148 27.31 -4.22 21.46
N ILE A 149 28.33 -4.49 20.63
CA ILE A 149 29.74 -4.42 21.03
C ILE A 149 30.05 -3.05 21.65
N LYS A 150 29.59 -1.96 21.02
CA LYS A 150 29.79 -0.59 21.53
C LYS A 150 29.13 -0.37 22.89
N VAL A 151 27.97 -1.00 23.12
CA VAL A 151 27.28 -0.94 24.42
C VAL A 151 28.06 -1.70 25.49
N PHE A 152 28.57 -2.88 25.16
CA PHE A 152 29.41 -3.66 26.08
C PHE A 152 30.68 -2.87 26.43
N GLU A 153 31.37 -2.30 25.45
CA GLU A 153 32.57 -1.48 25.68
C GLU A 153 32.27 -0.27 26.57
N ALA A 154 31.15 0.43 26.34
CA ALA A 154 30.72 1.55 27.18
C ALA A 154 30.40 1.14 28.63
N LEU A 155 30.01 -0.12 28.85
CA LEU A 155 29.82 -0.72 30.18
C LEU A 155 31.11 -1.28 30.78
N GLY A 156 32.25 -1.12 30.11
CA GLY A 156 33.54 -1.68 30.55
C GLY A 156 33.69 -3.18 30.30
N ILE A 157 32.81 -3.77 29.49
CA ILE A 157 32.83 -5.19 29.13
C ILE A 157 33.50 -5.32 27.77
N LYS A 158 34.69 -5.93 27.71
CA LYS A 158 35.37 -6.21 26.45
C LYS A 158 34.81 -7.49 25.82
N PRO A 159 34.14 -7.43 24.65
CA PRO A 159 33.64 -8.63 24.00
C PRO A 159 34.79 -9.55 23.56
N GLY A 160 34.59 -10.86 23.69
CA GLY A 160 35.54 -11.86 23.18
C GLY A 160 35.23 -12.24 21.73
N TYR A 161 36.21 -12.86 21.05
CA TYR A 161 36.10 -13.32 19.67
C TYR A 161 34.79 -14.08 19.35
N ASN A 162 34.38 -14.99 20.24
CA ASN A 162 33.15 -15.77 20.04
C ASN A 162 31.89 -14.91 20.08
N THR A 163 31.87 -13.85 20.90
CA THR A 163 30.75 -12.91 20.99
C THR A 163 30.63 -12.10 19.70
N GLU A 164 31.73 -11.51 19.25
CA GLU A 164 31.76 -10.73 18.01
C GLU A 164 31.34 -11.58 16.80
N ARG A 165 31.91 -12.78 16.69
CA ARG A 165 31.58 -13.73 15.63
C ARG A 165 30.10 -14.12 15.67
N ALA A 166 29.54 -14.40 16.85
CA ALA A 166 28.13 -14.74 16.98
C ALA A 166 27.21 -13.60 16.54
N LEU A 167 27.49 -12.36 16.96
CA LEU A 167 26.69 -11.18 16.56
C LEU A 167 26.73 -10.94 15.05
N LEU A 168 27.91 -11.08 14.43
CA LEU A 168 28.07 -10.98 12.97
C LEU A 168 27.28 -12.06 12.22
N ILE A 169 27.29 -13.31 12.70
CA ILE A 169 26.51 -14.41 12.09
C ILE A 169 25.01 -14.11 12.15
N ILE A 170 24.52 -13.58 13.27
CA ILE A 170 23.11 -13.20 13.43
C ILE A 170 22.74 -12.10 12.43
N ASP A 171 23.56 -11.07 12.28
CA ASP A 171 23.32 -9.99 11.32
C ASP A 171 23.36 -10.47 9.88
N ASN A 172 24.32 -11.32 9.51
CA ASN A 172 24.38 -11.91 8.17
C ASN A 172 23.14 -12.74 7.85
N LYS A 173 22.65 -13.54 8.82
CA LYS A 173 21.41 -14.30 8.65
C LYS A 173 20.20 -13.38 8.49
N ARG A 174 20.12 -12.29 9.25
CA ARG A 174 19.07 -11.28 9.13
C ARG A 174 19.04 -10.66 7.73
N ILE A 175 20.20 -10.24 7.21
CA ILE A 175 20.32 -9.63 5.88
C ILE A 175 19.90 -10.64 4.81
N PHE A 176 20.42 -11.86 4.88
CA PHE A 176 20.06 -12.93 3.94
C PHE A 176 18.55 -13.20 3.91
N GLU A 177 17.90 -13.30 5.08
CA GLU A 177 16.46 -13.53 5.15
C GLU A 177 15.65 -12.34 4.61
N ALA A 178 16.10 -11.11 4.89
CA ALA A 178 15.46 -9.91 4.36
C ALA A 178 15.52 -9.87 2.82
N GLU A 179 16.70 -10.13 2.23
CA GLU A 179 16.89 -10.21 0.79
C GLU A 179 16.05 -11.32 0.16
N ARG A 180 16.00 -12.50 0.81
CA ARG A 180 15.18 -13.64 0.37
C ARG A 180 13.70 -13.27 0.30
N ILE A 181 13.17 -12.59 1.33
CA ILE A 181 11.77 -12.15 1.37
C ILE A 181 11.50 -11.13 0.27
N VAL A 182 12.36 -10.12 0.12
CA VAL A 182 12.22 -9.09 -0.93
C VAL A 182 12.20 -9.71 -2.32
N ASN A 183 13.09 -10.68 -2.58
CA ASN A 183 13.14 -11.42 -3.83
C ASN A 183 11.86 -12.22 -4.08
N LYS A 184 11.33 -12.90 -3.06
CA LYS A 184 10.06 -13.65 -3.14
C LYS A 184 8.88 -12.74 -3.47
N VAL A 185 8.72 -11.63 -2.75
CA VAL A 185 7.64 -10.65 -2.99
C VAL A 185 7.76 -10.06 -4.40
N SER A 186 8.98 -9.75 -4.85
CA SER A 186 9.23 -9.24 -6.19
C SER A 186 8.89 -10.28 -7.28
N LEU A 187 9.18 -11.56 -7.04
CA LEU A 187 8.79 -12.65 -7.92
C LEU A 187 7.27 -12.81 -8.00
N GLU A 188 6.58 -12.83 -6.86
CA GLU A 188 5.12 -12.92 -6.79
C GLU A 188 4.45 -11.74 -7.52
N ALA A 189 4.94 -10.51 -7.31
CA ALA A 189 4.45 -9.33 -8.00
C ALA A 189 4.66 -9.40 -9.53
N ARG A 190 5.79 -9.95 -9.99
CA ARG A 190 6.05 -10.19 -11.43
C ARG A 190 5.11 -11.24 -12.00
N ASN A 191 4.90 -12.35 -11.30
CA ASN A 191 4.00 -13.42 -11.73
C ASN A 191 2.55 -12.94 -11.80
N LYS A 192 2.10 -12.14 -10.82
CA LYS A 192 0.77 -11.53 -10.83
C LYS A 192 0.58 -10.59 -12.02
N ARG A 193 1.57 -9.74 -12.32
CA ARG A 193 1.54 -8.86 -13.51
C ARG A 193 1.44 -9.66 -14.82
N ARG A 194 2.23 -10.73 -14.97
CA ARG A 194 2.15 -11.60 -16.15
C ARG A 194 0.80 -12.31 -16.27
N SER A 195 0.25 -12.79 -15.15
CA SER A 195 -1.07 -13.43 -15.14
C SER A 195 -2.18 -12.46 -15.52
N LEU A 196 -2.15 -11.23 -14.99
CA LEU A 196 -3.10 -10.18 -15.36
C LEU A 196 -3.01 -9.82 -16.84
N LYS A 197 -1.79 -9.64 -17.37
CA LYS A 197 -1.58 -9.40 -18.80
C LYS A 197 -2.18 -10.51 -19.66
N ARG A 198 -1.89 -11.78 -19.35
CA ARG A 198 -2.47 -12.93 -20.07
C ARG A 198 -4.00 -12.97 -20.01
N LYS A 199 -4.60 -12.57 -18.88
CA LYS A 199 -6.07 -12.49 -18.76
C LYS A 199 -6.64 -11.37 -19.63
N MET A 200 -5.99 -10.21 -19.66
CA MET A 200 -6.38 -9.10 -20.54
C MET A 200 -6.22 -9.48 -22.01
N ASP A 201 -5.07 -10.04 -22.40
CA ASP A 201 -4.82 -10.48 -23.78
C ASP A 201 -5.87 -11.51 -24.21
N LYS A 202 -6.26 -12.44 -23.32
CA LYS A 202 -7.33 -13.41 -23.60
C LYS A 202 -8.70 -12.76 -23.72
N GLN A 203 -9.05 -11.81 -22.84
CA GLN A 203 -10.31 -11.07 -22.94
C GLN A 203 -10.38 -10.26 -24.23
N ASN A 204 -9.30 -9.60 -24.63
CA ASN A 204 -9.25 -8.87 -25.89
C ASN A 204 -9.40 -9.82 -27.10
N LEU A 205 -8.77 -10.99 -27.07
CA LEU A 205 -8.94 -12.03 -28.11
C LEU A 205 -10.36 -12.61 -28.14
N ASP A 206 -10.99 -12.79 -26.98
CA ASP A 206 -12.36 -13.29 -26.89
C ASP A 206 -13.36 -12.21 -27.38
N GLU A 207 -13.13 -10.92 -27.09
CA GLU A 207 -13.89 -9.78 -27.63
C GLU A 207 -13.69 -9.57 -29.14
N GLU A 208 -12.45 -9.73 -29.66
CA GLU A 208 -12.17 -9.72 -31.10
C GLU A 208 -12.82 -10.91 -31.83
N ASN A 209 -12.92 -12.08 -31.19
CA ASN A 209 -13.59 -13.25 -31.76
C ASN A 209 -15.13 -13.18 -31.67
N GLU A 210 -15.69 -12.38 -30.76
CA GLU A 210 -17.14 -12.11 -30.70
C GLU A 210 -17.60 -11.18 -31.84
N TYR A 211 -16.68 -10.38 -32.40
CA TYR A 211 -16.84 -9.65 -33.66
C TYR A 211 -16.52 -10.50 -34.90
N GLN A 212 -17.03 -11.74 -34.99
CA GLN A 212 -17.10 -12.42 -36.29
C GLN A 212 -18.32 -11.92 -37.08
N ALA A 213 -18.03 -11.20 -38.16
CA ALA A 213 -18.98 -10.76 -39.16
C ALA A 213 -19.82 -11.92 -39.70
N GLY A 214 -21.15 -11.79 -39.62
CA GLY A 214 -22.11 -12.69 -40.27
C GLY A 214 -23.21 -13.22 -39.36
N LYS A 215 -24.05 -12.34 -38.82
CA LYS A 215 -25.43 -12.67 -38.46
C LYS A 215 -26.37 -11.63 -39.04
N TYR A 216 -26.83 -11.89 -40.25
CA TYR A 216 -28.13 -11.48 -40.74
C TYR A 216 -29.10 -12.64 -40.51
#